data_AF-A0A961NM51-F1
#
_entry.id   AF-A0A961NM51-F1
#
_cell.length_a   1.000
_cell.length_b   1.000
_cell.length_c   1.000
_cell.angle_alpha   90.00
_cell.angle_beta   90.00
_cell.angle_gamma   90.00
#
_symmetry.space_group_name_H-M   'P 1'
#
loop_
_entity.id
_entity.type
_entity.pdbx_description
1 polymer ?
#
loop_
_entity_poly.entity_id
_entity_poly.type
_entity_poly.pdbx_seq_one_letter_code
_entity_poly.pdbx_strand_id
1 'polypeptide(L)'
;MKRRLPTAQEIQPVRRALYEGRYDVAFKFARAIRERYNEHTPAELLYAGSCALFGLGHIHQAEDWVAEHGRASGYNAAYLYMHAYMELHHGRPEQALVAWTRILQIDPSETLADRLIERLRTGEQRILSDLRTPEAFADYIPLHIL
;
A
#
# COMPACT_ATOMS: atom_id res chain seq x y z
N MET A 1 -25.32 8.88 -19.31
CA MET A 1 -24.55 9.79 -18.43
C MET A 1 -23.10 9.30 -18.41
N LYS A 2 -22.15 10.04 -19.02
CA LYS A 2 -20.72 9.64 -18.96
C LYS A 2 -20.23 9.81 -17.53
N ARG A 3 -19.80 8.70 -16.92
CA ARG A 3 -19.35 8.63 -15.51
C ARG A 3 -17.91 9.15 -15.42
N ARG A 4 -17.63 10.01 -14.44
CA ARG A 4 -16.33 10.66 -14.21
C ARG A 4 -15.57 9.92 -13.11
N LEU A 5 -14.28 9.68 -13.32
CA LEU A 5 -13.34 9.25 -12.28
C LEU A 5 -12.88 10.46 -11.44
N PRO A 6 -12.48 10.26 -10.17
CA PRO A 6 -11.86 11.34 -9.40
C PRO A 6 -10.62 11.87 -10.13
N THR A 7 -10.42 13.17 -10.09
CA THR A 7 -9.23 13.79 -10.69
C THR A 7 -8.02 13.62 -9.78
N ALA A 8 -6.81 13.76 -10.33
CA ALA A 8 -5.58 13.79 -9.54
C ALA A 8 -5.64 14.85 -8.42
N GLN A 9 -6.30 16.00 -8.67
CA GLN A 9 -6.49 17.04 -7.66
C GLN A 9 -7.40 16.61 -6.51
N GLU A 10 -8.38 15.73 -6.76
CA GLU A 10 -9.23 15.16 -5.72
C GLU A 10 -8.48 14.11 -4.88
N ILE A 11 -7.50 13.41 -5.45
CA ILE A 11 -6.69 12.41 -4.74
C ILE A 11 -5.50 13.04 -3.99
N GLN A 12 -5.05 14.23 -4.41
CA GLN A 12 -3.90 14.94 -3.81
C GLN A 12 -3.94 15.04 -2.26
N PRO A 13 -5.08 15.33 -1.60
CA PRO A 13 -5.13 15.38 -0.14
C PRO A 13 -4.84 14.02 0.51
N VAL A 14 -5.24 12.91 -0.14
CA VAL A 14 -4.95 11.54 0.34
C VAL A 14 -3.45 11.30 0.28
N ARG A 15 -2.82 11.58 -0.86
CA ARG A 15 -1.35 11.45 -1.03
C ARG A 15 -0.61 12.26 0.02
N ARG A 16 -0.97 13.54 0.17
CA ARG A 16 -0.31 14.43 1.12
C ARG A 16 -0.41 13.90 2.55
N ALA A 17 -1.58 13.42 2.96
CA ALA A 17 -1.75 12.84 4.29
C ALA A 17 -0.90 11.58 4.49
N LEU A 18 -0.76 10.72 3.47
CA LEU A 18 0.16 9.57 3.52
C LEU A 18 1.62 9.99 3.66
N TYR A 19 2.08 10.98 2.88
CA TYR A 19 3.45 11.53 2.99
C TYR A 19 3.75 12.07 4.39
N GLU A 20 2.74 12.60 5.07
CA GLU A 20 2.86 13.17 6.41
C GLU A 20 2.62 12.13 7.52
N GLY A 21 2.43 10.84 7.19
CA GLY A 21 2.13 9.77 8.16
C GLY A 21 0.74 9.89 8.81
N ARG A 22 -0.13 10.77 8.31
CA ARG A 22 -1.47 11.02 8.85
C ARG A 22 -2.49 10.05 8.27
N TYR A 23 -2.38 8.78 8.65
CA TYR A 23 -3.19 7.70 8.08
C TYR A 23 -4.68 7.82 8.34
N ASP A 24 -5.08 8.37 9.49
CA ASP A 24 -6.47 8.68 9.82
C ASP A 24 -7.08 9.69 8.82
N VAL A 25 -6.33 10.75 8.53
CA VAL A 25 -6.71 11.80 7.57
C VAL A 25 -6.72 11.24 6.15
N ALA A 26 -5.69 10.46 5.78
CA ALA A 26 -5.61 9.81 4.48
C ALA A 26 -6.81 8.90 4.23
N PHE A 27 -7.14 8.03 5.20
CA PHE A 27 -8.28 7.12 5.06
C PHE A 27 -9.61 7.87 5.03
N LYS A 28 -9.78 8.91 5.84
CA LYS A 28 -10.99 9.75 5.82
C LYS A 28 -11.25 10.33 4.43
N PHE A 29 -10.21 10.87 3.77
CA PHE A 29 -10.35 11.37 2.40
C PHE A 29 -10.58 10.25 1.39
N ALA A 30 -9.82 9.14 1.48
CA ALA A 30 -9.95 8.01 0.58
C ALA A 30 -11.37 7.42 0.62
N ARG A 31 -11.92 7.23 1.81
CA ARG A 31 -13.30 6.76 2.02
C ARG A 31 -14.32 7.73 1.44
N ALA A 32 -14.19 9.03 1.70
CA ALA A 32 -15.14 10.04 1.19
C ALA A 32 -15.14 10.12 -0.35
N ILE A 33 -13.97 9.97 -0.98
CA ILE A 33 -13.86 9.88 -2.44
C ILE A 33 -14.52 8.58 -2.92
N ARG A 34 -14.21 7.44 -2.29
CA ARG A 34 -14.82 6.15 -2.63
C ARG A 34 -16.35 6.18 -2.53
N GLU A 35 -16.92 6.75 -1.47
CA GLU A 35 -18.37 6.91 -1.29
C GLU A 35 -19.00 7.76 -2.40
N ARG A 36 -18.30 8.77 -2.91
CA ARG A 36 -18.77 9.65 -3.99
C ARG A 36 -18.75 8.98 -5.36
N TYR A 37 -17.75 8.12 -5.61
CA TYR A 37 -17.48 7.52 -6.92
C TYR A 37 -17.89 6.03 -7.03
N ASN A 38 -18.31 5.41 -5.92
CA ASN A 38 -18.82 4.04 -5.79
C ASN A 38 -17.92 2.97 -6.48
N GLU A 39 -18.51 2.01 -7.21
CA GLU A 39 -17.89 0.81 -7.84
C GLU A 39 -16.69 1.10 -8.77
N HIS A 40 -16.35 2.36 -9.03
CA HIS A 40 -15.24 2.77 -9.91
C HIS A 40 -14.15 3.49 -9.13
N THR A 41 -13.66 2.83 -8.08
CA THR A 41 -12.55 3.35 -7.29
C THR A 41 -11.23 3.15 -8.07
N PRO A 42 -10.47 4.21 -8.38
CA PRO A 42 -9.22 4.07 -9.11
C PRO A 42 -8.18 3.31 -8.27
N ALA A 43 -7.32 2.54 -8.93
CA ALA A 43 -6.28 1.74 -8.29
C ALA A 43 -5.41 2.56 -7.32
N GLU A 44 -5.07 3.80 -7.69
CA GLU A 44 -4.30 4.72 -6.85
C GLU A 44 -4.98 5.01 -5.51
N LEU A 45 -6.29 5.23 -5.50
CA LEU A 45 -7.05 5.48 -4.28
C LEU A 45 -7.15 4.22 -3.43
N LEU A 46 -7.30 3.05 -4.07
CA LEU A 46 -7.34 1.75 -3.39
C LEU A 46 -6.00 1.45 -2.72
N TYR A 47 -4.88 1.72 -3.41
CA TYR A 47 -3.55 1.61 -2.82
C TYR A 47 -3.39 2.58 -1.63
N ALA A 48 -3.75 3.84 -1.82
CA ALA A 48 -3.62 4.83 -0.76
C ALA A 48 -4.45 4.49 0.49
N GLY A 49 -5.68 4.01 0.30
CA GLY A 49 -6.52 3.53 1.40
C GLY A 49 -6.00 2.24 2.03
N SER A 50 -5.38 1.35 1.25
CA SER A 50 -4.69 0.15 1.77
C SER A 50 -3.56 0.54 2.72
N CYS A 51 -2.70 1.47 2.31
CA CYS A 51 -1.62 2.00 3.16
C CYS A 51 -2.18 2.65 4.42
N ALA A 52 -3.22 3.48 4.28
CA ALA A 52 -3.82 4.16 5.42
C ALA A 52 -4.42 3.18 6.45
N LEU A 53 -5.17 2.17 6.00
CA LEU A 53 -5.74 1.16 6.88
C LEU A 53 -4.67 0.29 7.54
N PHE A 54 -3.63 -0.09 6.79
CA PHE A 54 -2.51 -0.86 7.33
C PHE A 54 -1.75 -0.06 8.39
N GLY A 55 -1.43 1.21 8.11
CA GLY A 55 -0.75 2.10 9.04
C GLY A 55 -1.56 2.39 10.32
N LEU A 56 -2.89 2.29 10.26
CA LEU A 56 -3.77 2.36 11.44
C LEU A 56 -3.90 1.03 12.20
N GLY A 57 -3.27 -0.05 11.71
CA GLY A 57 -3.43 -1.39 12.28
C GLY A 57 -4.78 -2.06 11.97
N HIS A 58 -5.58 -1.50 11.06
CA HIS A 58 -6.86 -2.07 10.63
C HIS A 58 -6.64 -3.15 9.55
N ILE A 59 -5.88 -4.20 9.91
CA ILE A 59 -5.35 -5.20 8.97
C ILE A 59 -6.45 -5.85 8.13
N HIS A 60 -7.54 -6.31 8.75
CA HIS A 60 -8.64 -6.96 7.99
C HIS A 60 -9.30 -6.03 6.97
N GLN A 61 -9.49 -4.76 7.30
CA GLN A 61 -10.03 -3.80 6.34
C GLN A 61 -9.01 -3.50 5.24
N ALA A 62 -7.71 -3.45 5.60
CA ALA A 62 -6.65 -3.24 4.63
C ALA A 62 -6.59 -4.39 3.61
N GLU A 63 -6.80 -5.64 4.03
CA GLU A 63 -6.84 -6.81 3.13
C GLU A 63 -7.89 -6.66 2.03
N ASP A 64 -9.10 -6.21 2.37
CA ASP A 64 -10.17 -5.97 1.39
C ASP A 64 -9.75 -4.91 0.35
N TRP A 65 -9.16 -3.81 0.82
CA TRP A 65 -8.66 -2.73 -0.06
C TRP A 65 -7.49 -3.19 -0.93
N VAL A 66 -6.58 -4.01 -0.40
CA VAL A 66 -5.45 -4.57 -1.17
C VAL A 66 -5.95 -5.53 -2.24
N ALA A 67 -6.95 -6.36 -1.93
CA ALA A 67 -7.53 -7.29 -2.90
C ALA A 67 -8.22 -6.54 -4.05
N GLU A 68 -8.97 -5.48 -3.74
CA GLU A 68 -9.55 -4.59 -4.75
C GLU A 68 -8.48 -3.86 -5.56
N HIS A 69 -7.43 -3.34 -4.90
CA HIS A 69 -6.31 -2.70 -5.57
C HIS A 69 -5.65 -3.62 -6.59
N GLY A 70 -5.34 -4.87 -6.20
CA GLY A 70 -4.72 -5.85 -7.09
C GLY A 70 -5.54 -6.10 -8.35
N ARG A 71 -6.87 -6.25 -8.21
CA ARG A 71 -7.78 -6.38 -9.36
C ARG A 71 -7.79 -5.13 -10.24
N ALA A 72 -7.81 -3.94 -9.63
CA ALA A 72 -7.87 -2.67 -10.36
C ALA A 72 -6.55 -2.32 -11.07
N SER A 73 -5.41 -2.73 -10.51
CA SER A 73 -4.07 -2.41 -11.04
C SER A 73 -3.46 -3.48 -11.92
N GLY A 74 -4.09 -4.66 -12.01
CA GLY A 74 -3.50 -5.82 -12.67
C GLY A 74 -2.31 -6.40 -11.90
N TYR A 75 -2.34 -6.31 -10.56
CA TYR A 75 -1.31 -6.82 -9.66
C TYR A 75 0.08 -6.23 -9.92
N ASN A 76 0.14 -4.89 -10.06
CA ASN A 76 1.37 -4.13 -10.29
C ASN A 76 2.32 -4.12 -9.06
N ALA A 77 3.45 -3.43 -9.18
CA ALA A 77 4.45 -3.33 -8.10
C ALA A 77 3.88 -2.77 -6.79
N ALA A 78 3.04 -1.73 -6.83
CA ALA A 78 2.39 -1.18 -5.64
C ALA A 78 1.52 -2.23 -4.91
N TYR A 79 0.81 -3.07 -5.68
CA TYR A 79 0.05 -4.19 -5.10
C TYR A 79 0.99 -5.19 -4.41
N LEU A 80 2.10 -5.56 -5.07
CA LEU A 80 3.05 -6.53 -4.55
C LEU A 80 3.69 -6.06 -3.24
N TYR A 81 3.97 -4.76 -3.09
CA TYR A 81 4.46 -4.20 -1.81
C TYR A 81 3.44 -4.39 -0.69
N MET A 82 2.18 -3.98 -0.89
CA MET A 82 1.15 -4.16 0.13
C MET A 82 0.88 -5.64 0.42
N HIS A 83 0.86 -6.49 -0.61
CA HIS A 83 0.70 -7.92 -0.45
C HIS A 83 1.82 -8.49 0.43
N ALA A 84 3.08 -8.14 0.17
CA ALA A 84 4.20 -8.57 0.99
C ALA A 84 4.08 -8.13 2.45
N TYR A 85 3.61 -6.91 2.71
CA TYR A 85 3.39 -6.41 4.08
C TYR A 85 2.29 -7.19 4.81
N MET A 86 1.21 -7.56 4.12
CA MET A 86 0.18 -8.43 4.70
C MET A 86 0.73 -9.82 5.01
N GLU A 87 1.49 -10.40 4.09
CA GLU A 87 2.10 -11.72 4.27
C GLU A 87 3.05 -11.72 5.48
N LEU A 88 3.89 -10.69 5.64
CA LEU A 88 4.69 -10.54 6.86
C LEU A 88 3.82 -10.43 8.11
N HIS A 89 2.79 -9.59 8.09
CA HIS A 89 1.90 -9.44 9.24
C HIS A 89 1.27 -10.78 9.67
N HIS A 90 1.01 -11.68 8.72
CA HIS A 90 0.49 -13.02 8.95
C HIS A 90 1.53 -14.08 9.33
N GLY A 91 2.79 -13.69 9.50
CA GLY A 91 3.89 -14.62 9.79
C GLY A 91 4.26 -15.49 8.59
N ARG A 92 4.08 -14.97 7.37
CA ARG A 92 4.36 -15.63 6.09
C ARG A 92 5.53 -14.93 5.35
N PRO A 93 6.75 -14.94 5.93
CA PRO A 93 7.89 -14.22 5.36
C PRO A 93 8.35 -14.74 4.00
N GLU A 94 8.17 -16.04 3.73
CA GLU A 94 8.53 -16.63 2.44
C GLU A 94 7.67 -16.06 1.30
N GLN A 95 6.37 -15.84 1.56
CA GLN A 95 5.44 -15.25 0.60
C GLN A 95 5.76 -13.76 0.37
N ALA A 96 6.15 -13.04 1.42
CA ALA A 96 6.64 -11.67 1.29
C ALA A 96 7.91 -11.58 0.43
N LEU A 97 8.85 -12.52 0.63
CA LEU A 97 10.07 -12.62 -0.17
C LEU A 97 9.74 -12.87 -1.66
N VAL A 98 8.80 -13.75 -1.96
CA VAL A 98 8.33 -14.01 -3.33
C VAL A 98 7.77 -12.73 -3.97
N ALA A 99 6.94 -11.99 -3.23
CA ALA A 99 6.35 -10.75 -3.71
C ALA A 99 7.40 -9.66 -4.00
N TRP A 100 8.35 -9.41 -3.09
CA TRP A 100 9.42 -8.44 -3.36
C TRP A 100 10.37 -8.87 -4.47
N THR A 101 10.67 -10.17 -4.56
CA THR A 101 11.46 -10.70 -5.68
C THR A 101 10.74 -10.45 -7.02
N ARG A 102 9.41 -10.57 -7.04
CA ARG A 102 8.62 -10.28 -8.23
C ARG A 102 8.65 -8.80 -8.62
N ILE A 103 8.71 -7.88 -7.65
CA ILE A 103 8.89 -6.45 -7.93
C ILE A 103 10.19 -6.21 -8.69
N LEU A 104 11.30 -6.78 -8.23
CA LEU A 104 12.60 -6.65 -8.91
C LEU A 104 12.64 -7.31 -10.30
N GLN A 105 11.81 -8.33 -10.55
CA GLN A 105 11.65 -8.89 -11.89
C GLN A 105 10.89 -7.96 -12.84
N ILE A 106 9.97 -7.14 -12.31
CA ILE A 106 9.22 -6.16 -13.08
C ILE A 106 10.09 -4.91 -13.33
N ASP A 107 10.73 -4.41 -12.29
CA ASP A 107 11.63 -3.26 -12.32
C ASP A 107 12.85 -3.52 -11.42
N PRO A 108 14.02 -3.85 -12.02
CA PRO A 108 15.25 -4.06 -11.27
C PRO A 108 15.79 -2.82 -10.55
N SER A 109 15.28 -1.62 -10.85
CA SER A 109 15.71 -0.36 -10.22
C SER A 109 14.99 -0.06 -8.90
N GLU A 110 14.03 -0.89 -8.50
CA GLU A 110 13.25 -0.76 -7.26
C GLU A 110 14.11 -1.02 -6.00
N THR A 111 14.85 0.01 -5.59
CA THR A 111 15.77 -0.06 -4.44
C THR A 111 15.08 -0.36 -3.10
N LEU A 112 13.79 -0.08 -2.94
CA LEU A 112 13.07 -0.43 -1.72
C LEU A 112 12.88 -1.95 -1.61
N ALA A 113 12.45 -2.62 -2.68
CA ALA A 113 12.27 -4.08 -2.69
C ALA A 113 13.58 -4.81 -2.38
N ASP A 114 14.70 -4.37 -2.97
CA ASP A 114 16.02 -4.94 -2.71
C ASP A 114 16.43 -4.81 -1.23
N ARG A 115 16.31 -3.59 -0.66
CA ARG A 115 16.58 -3.35 0.78
C ARG A 115 15.68 -4.19 1.70
N LEU A 116 14.43 -4.42 1.33
CA LEU A 116 13.50 -5.22 2.11
C LEU A 116 13.86 -6.72 2.10
N ILE A 117 14.30 -7.24 0.95
CA ILE A 117 14.83 -8.60 0.83
C ILE A 117 16.06 -8.78 1.70
N GLU A 118 17.01 -7.83 1.66
CA GLU A 118 18.20 -7.88 2.50
C GLU A 118 17.85 -7.84 4.00
N ARG A 119 16.96 -6.93 4.40
CA ARG A 119 16.51 -6.82 5.80
C ARG A 119 15.83 -8.11 6.27
N LEU A 120 14.99 -8.72 5.44
CA LEU A 120 14.28 -9.95 5.80
C LEU A 120 15.24 -11.13 6.02
N ARG A 121 16.34 -11.20 5.25
CA ARG A 121 17.41 -12.18 5.46
C ARG A 121 18.11 -12.02 6.81
N THR A 122 18.17 -10.80 7.35
CA THR A 122 18.72 -10.55 8.69
C THR A 122 17.72 -10.80 9.83
N GLY A 123 16.43 -10.95 9.49
CA GLY A 123 15.36 -11.27 10.43
C GLY A 123 14.11 -10.41 10.21
N GLU A 124 12.93 -11.05 10.26
CA GLU A 124 11.64 -10.39 10.02
C GLU A 124 11.21 -9.42 11.15
N GLN A 125 11.68 -9.65 12.38
CA GLN A 125 11.25 -8.92 13.58
C GLN A 125 11.41 -7.40 13.44
N ARG A 126 12.51 -6.94 12.85
CA ARG A 126 12.76 -5.51 12.67
C ARG A 126 11.78 -4.89 11.68
N ILE A 127 11.57 -5.54 10.54
CA ILE A 127 10.59 -5.07 9.54
C ILE A 127 9.20 -5.06 10.14
N LEU A 128 8.81 -6.12 10.85
CA LEU A 128 7.52 -6.21 11.52
C LEU A 128 7.30 -5.11 12.56
N SER A 129 8.34 -4.79 13.34
CA SER A 129 8.28 -3.68 14.30
C SER A 129 8.04 -2.34 13.60
N ASP A 130 8.76 -2.08 12.51
CA ASP A 130 8.62 -0.85 11.75
C ASP A 130 7.25 -0.77 11.07
N LEU A 131 6.77 -1.85 10.44
CA LEU A 131 5.46 -1.91 9.79
C LEU A 131 4.29 -1.70 10.76
N ARG A 132 4.47 -2.05 12.04
CA ARG A 132 3.45 -1.86 13.10
C ARG A 132 3.48 -0.47 13.73
N THR A 133 4.49 0.34 13.40
CA THR A 133 4.67 1.68 13.95
C THR A 133 4.31 2.70 12.88
N PRO A 134 3.25 3.51 13.05
CA PRO A 134 2.82 4.45 12.03
C PRO A 134 3.95 5.34 11.50
N GLU A 135 4.79 5.87 12.38
CA GLU A 135 5.87 6.79 12.02
C GLU A 135 6.93 6.12 11.15
N ALA A 136 7.25 4.85 11.43
CA ALA A 136 8.24 4.10 10.66
C ALA A 136 7.66 3.55 9.36
N PHE A 137 6.37 3.19 9.33
CA PHE A 137 5.71 2.64 8.16
C PHE A 137 5.76 3.60 6.95
N ALA A 138 5.80 4.92 7.16
CA ALA A 138 5.93 5.91 6.09
C ALA A 138 7.14 5.65 5.17
N ASP A 139 8.27 5.17 5.72
CA ASP A 139 9.49 4.84 4.96
C ASP A 139 9.36 3.56 4.12
N TYR A 140 8.30 2.79 4.37
CA TYR A 140 7.98 1.55 3.66
C TYR A 140 6.90 1.76 2.60
N ILE A 141 6.37 2.97 2.43
CA ILE A 141 5.40 3.25 1.36
C ILE A 141 6.18 3.76 0.13
N PRO A 142 6.21 3.01 -0.99
CA PRO A 142 6.81 3.49 -2.23
C PRO A 142 5.89 4.53 -2.90
N LEU A 143 5.97 5.76 -2.40
CA LEU A 143 5.11 6.87 -2.84
C LEU A 143 5.46 7.38 -4.24
N HIS A 144 6.60 6.98 -4.81
CA HIS A 144 6.94 7.24 -6.22
C HIS A 144 6.12 6.41 -7.21
N ILE A 145 5.46 5.35 -6.74
CA ILE A 145 4.58 4.49 -7.53
C ILE A 145 3.14 5.05 -7.55
N LEU A 146 2.84 6.06 -6.73
CA LEU A 146 1.59 6.82 -6.76
C LEU A 146 1.57 7.82 -7.91
#